data_AF-A0A7K4SEX7-F1
#
_entry.id   AF-A0A7K4SEX7-F1
#
_cell.length_a   1.000
_cell.length_b   1.000
_cell.length_c   1.000
_cell.angle_alpha   90.00
_cell.angle_beta   90.00
_cell.angle_gamma   90.00
#
_symmetry.space_group_name_H-M   'P 1'
#
loop_
_entity.id
_entity.type
_entity.pdbx_description
1 polymer ?
#
loop_
_entity_poly.entity_id
_entity_poly.type
_entity_poly.pdbx_seq_one_letter_code
_entity_poly.pdbx_strand_id
1 'polypeptide(L)' 'GECPFKCPFVGCGRSFTTSNIRKVHIRTHTGERPYLCAEPSCGRGFTSATNYKNHMRIHTGEGATQTALPGQHRNPGS' A
#
# COMPACT_ATOMS: atom_id res chain seq x y z
N GLY A 1 18.06 8.68 -15.19
CA GLY A 1 16.91 7.91 -15.68
C GLY A 1 15.67 8.75 -15.51
N GLU A 2 14.97 9.05 -16.60
CA GLU A 2 13.78 9.90 -16.54
C GLU A 2 12.62 9.11 -15.90
N CYS A 3 11.82 9.76 -15.07
CA CYS A 3 10.63 9.19 -14.46
C CYS A 3 9.40 9.79 -15.17
N PRO A 4 8.97 9.22 -16.32
CA PRO A 4 7.93 9.84 -17.15
C PRO A 4 6.56 9.86 -16.47
N PHE A 5 6.34 9.01 -15.45
CA PHE A 5 5.04 8.88 -14.80
C PHE A 5 4.92 9.82 -13.60
N LYS A 6 4.54 11.08 -13.85
CA LYS A 6 4.28 12.08 -12.81
C LYS A 6 2.93 11.87 -12.11
N CYS A 7 2.88 12.15 -10.82
CA CYS A 7 1.67 12.18 -10.02
C CYS A 7 0.76 13.33 -10.50
N PRO A 8 -0.54 13.10 -10.73
CA PRO A 8 -1.46 14.14 -11.20
C PRO A 8 -1.92 15.10 -10.10
N PHE A 9 -1.67 14.80 -8.81
CA PHE A 9 -2.09 15.65 -7.71
C PHE A 9 -1.21 16.91 -7.61
N VAL A 10 -1.88 18.07 -7.60
CA VAL A 10 -1.25 19.38 -7.43
C VAL A 10 -0.53 19.42 -6.07
N GLY A 11 0.72 19.90 -6.06
CA GLY A 11 1.56 19.97 -4.85
C GLY A 11 2.29 18.67 -4.48
N CYS A 12 2.00 17.53 -5.12
CA CYS A 12 2.71 16.27 -4.81
C CYS A 12 4.11 16.19 -5.44
N GLY A 13 4.25 16.62 -6.70
CA GLY A 13 5.54 16.68 -7.42
C GLY A 13 6.24 15.33 -7.68
N ARG A 14 5.71 14.20 -7.18
CA ARG A 14 6.33 12.87 -7.32
C ARG A 14 6.26 12.34 -8.75
N SER A 15 7.32 11.65 -9.16
CA SER A 15 7.41 10.95 -10.45
C SER A 15 7.95 9.53 -10.28
N PHE A 16 7.49 8.63 -11.14
CA PHE A 16 7.80 7.20 -11.05
C PHE A 16 8.34 6.69 -12.38
N THR A 17 9.12 5.60 -12.29
CA THR A 17 9.70 4.89 -13.44
C THR A 17 8.67 4.07 -14.21
N THR A 18 7.58 3.67 -13.56
CA THR A 18 6.51 2.88 -14.19
C THR A 18 5.12 3.41 -13.85
N SER A 19 4.18 3.22 -14.78
CA SER A 19 2.77 3.60 -14.61
C SER A 19 2.10 2.87 -13.45
N ASN A 20 2.49 1.63 -13.18
CA ASN A 20 1.94 0.82 -12.08
C ASN A 20 2.30 1.41 -10.72
N ILE A 21 3.56 1.81 -10.51
CA ILE A 21 4.00 2.44 -9.26
C ILE A 21 3.27 3.78 -9.06
N ARG A 22 3.12 4.58 -10.14
CA ARG A 22 2.31 5.81 -10.08
C ARG A 22 0.87 5.53 -9.67
N LYS A 23 0.20 4.53 -10.25
CA LYS A 23 -1.18 4.17 -9.91
C LYS A 23 -1.33 3.77 -8.45
N VAL A 24 -0.41 2.95 -7.92
CA VAL A 24 -0.40 2.58 -6.50
C VAL A 24 -0.18 3.81 -5.62
N HIS A 25 0.70 4.73 -6.01
CA HIS A 25 0.89 5.98 -5.29
C HIS A 25 -0.37 6.87 -5.28
N ILE A 26 -1.12 6.95 -6.38
CA ILE A 26 -2.38 7.73 -6.45
C ILE A 26 -3.36 7.31 -5.35
N ARG A 27 -3.39 6.01 -5.00
CA ARG A 27 -4.24 5.49 -3.91
C ARG A 27 -3.89 6.07 -2.53
N THR A 28 -2.69 6.61 -2.33
CA THR A 28 -2.34 7.29 -1.07
C THR A 28 -3.01 8.65 -0.93
N HIS A 29 -3.40 9.27 -2.05
CA HIS A 29 -4.15 10.53 -2.04
C HIS A 29 -5.66 10.29 -1.88
N THR A 30 -6.18 9.23 -2.51
CA THR A 30 -7.62 8.92 -2.46
C THR A 30 -8.03 8.09 -1.25
N GLY A 31 -7.07 7.45 -0.56
CA GLY A 31 -7.35 6.50 0.51
C GLY A 31 -7.90 5.15 0.04
N GLU A 32 -7.94 4.90 -1.28
CA GLU A 32 -8.48 3.66 -1.83
C GLU A 32 -7.61 2.45 -1.47
N ARG A 33 -8.21 1.43 -0.86
CA ARG A 33 -7.54 0.19 -0.46
C ARG A 33 -8.28 -1.01 -1.04
N PRO A 34 -8.05 -1.33 -2.33
CA PRO A 34 -8.81 -2.38 -3.01
C PRO A 34 -8.45 -3.79 -2.52
N TYR A 35 -7.33 -3.95 -1.82
CA TYR A 35 -6.92 -5.24 -1.27
C TYR A 35 -7.16 -5.25 0.23
N LEU A 36 -8.31 -5.78 0.65
CA LEU A 36 -8.66 -5.91 2.07
C LEU A 36 -8.29 -7.31 2.57
N CYS A 37 -7.72 -7.37 3.77
CA CYS A 37 -7.51 -8.63 4.46
C CYS A 37 -8.85 -9.29 4.76
N ALA A 38 -9.01 -10.54 4.35
CA ALA A 38 -10.21 -11.33 4.61
C ALA A 38 -10.31 -11.82 6.07
N GLU A 39 -9.21 -11.74 6.84
CA GLU A 39 -9.25 -12.12 8.25
C GLU A 39 -10.08 -11.13 9.06
N PRO A 40 -11.16 -11.59 9.72
CA PRO A 40 -12.12 -10.73 10.39
C PRO A 40 -11.49 -10.00 11.60
N SER A 41 -10.44 -10.57 12.20
CA SER A 41 -9.69 -9.98 13.30
C SER A 41 -8.62 -8.97 12.86
N CYS A 42 -8.29 -8.90 11.56
CA CYS A 42 -7.20 -8.08 11.05
C CYS A 42 -7.68 -6.73 10.48
N GLY A 43 -8.71 -6.75 9.64
CA GLY A 43 -9.31 -5.54 9.04
C GLY A 43 -8.34 -4.66 8.24
N ARG A 44 -7.17 -5.18 7.85
CA ARG A 44 -6.09 -4.37 7.25
C ARG A 44 -6.26 -4.25 5.75
N GLY A 45 -6.31 -3.03 5.22
CA GLY A 45 -6.34 -2.77 3.77
C GLY A 45 -4.97 -2.45 3.18
N PHE A 46 -4.77 -2.69 1.89
CA PHE A 46 -3.51 -2.41 1.18
C PHE A 46 -3.79 -1.73 -0.16
N THR A 47 -2.84 -0.90 -0.58
CA THR A 47 -2.88 -0.16 -1.86
C THR A 47 -2.24 -0.94 -3.01
N SER A 48 -1.53 -2.04 -2.73
CA SER A 48 -0.84 -2.86 -3.73
C SER A 48 -1.07 -4.35 -3.50
N ALA A 49 -1.15 -5.12 -4.60
CA ALA A 49 -1.34 -6.57 -4.55
C ALA A 49 -0.14 -7.29 -3.91
N THR A 50 1.08 -6.82 -4.17
CA THR A 50 2.31 -7.42 -3.62
C THR A 50 2.34 -7.32 -2.10
N ASN A 51 2.00 -6.15 -1.54
CA ASN A 51 1.94 -5.97 -0.08
C ASN A 51 0.82 -6.80 0.54
N TYR A 52 -0.35 -6.88 -0.10
CA TYR A 52 -1.45 -7.73 0.34
C TYR A 52 -1.05 -9.22 0.35
N LYS A 53 -0.46 -9.73 -0.73
CA LYS A 53 0.00 -11.12 -0.81
C LYS A 53 1.03 -11.44 0.27
N ASN A 54 2.00 -10.55 0.48
CA ASN A 54 2.99 -10.74 1.55
C ASN A 54 2.34 -10.72 2.93
N HIS A 55 1.37 -9.83 3.16
CA HIS A 55 0.61 -9.79 4.39
C HIS A 55 -0.16 -11.09 4.64
N MET A 56 -0.84 -11.66 3.64
CA MET A 56 -1.62 -12.90 3.84
C MET A 56 -0.77 -14.09 4.32
N ARG A 57 0.55 -14.09 4.06
CA ARG A 57 1.47 -15.12 4.53
C ARG A 57 1.58 -15.18 6.06
N ILE A 58 1.27 -14.09 6.76
CA ILE A 58 1.28 -14.07 8.23
C ILE A 58 0.09 -14.86 8.82
N HIS A 59 -1.02 -14.94 8.08
CA HIS A 59 -2.24 -15.63 8.52
C HIS A 59 -2.18 -17.11 8.18
N THR A 60 -1.59 -17.46 7.04
CA THR A 60 -1.46 -18.85 6.58
C THR A 60 -0.31 -19.61 7.26
N GLY A 61 0.44 -18.99 8.18
CA GLY A 61 1.47 -19.65 8.99
C GLY A 61 2.74 -20.11 8.23
N GLU A 62 2.78 -20.07 6.90
CA GLU A 62 3.91 -20.54 6.07
C GLU A 62 5.03 -19.50 5.89
N GLY A 63 5.64 -19.08 7.00
CA GLY A 63 6.91 -18.36 6.98
C GLY A 63 6.97 -17.16 7.91
N ALA A 64 6.77 -17.40 9.21
CA ALA A 64 7.12 -16.44 10.24
C ALA A 64 8.65 -16.33 10.35
N THR A 65 9.29 -15.44 9.58
CA THR A 65 10.43 -14.70 10.13
C THR A 65 9.89 -13.44 10.76
N GLN A 66 9.97 -13.44 12.08
CA GLN A 66 9.49 -12.41 12.97
C GLN A 66 10.15 -11.07 12.63
N THR A 67 9.36 -10.04 12.40
CA THR A 67 9.54 -8.76 13.10
C THR A 67 8.18 -8.06 13.09
N ALA A 68 7.51 -8.16 14.23
CA ALA A 68 6.39 -7.33 14.57
C ALA A 68 6.87 -5.87 14.71
N LEU A 69 6.22 -4.95 14.00
CA LEU A 69 5.80 -3.67 14.57
C LEU A 69 4.40 -3.34 14.01
N PRO A 70 3.33 -3.44 14.82
CA PRO A 70 2.07 -2.79 14.52
C PRO A 70 2.25 -1.30 14.82
N GLY A 71 2.47 -0.49 13.78
CA GLY A 71 2.72 0.93 13.96
C GLY A 71 2.12 1.76 12.82
N GLN A 72 1.08 2.51 13.16
CA GLN A 72 0.56 3.69 12.45
C GLN A 72 -0.27 3.40 11.18
N HIS A 73 -1.54 3.04 11.40
CA HIS A 73 -2.60 3.55 10.53
C HIS A 73 -2.79 5.04 10.83
N ARG A 74 -2.00 5.92 10.22
CA ARG A 74 -2.33 7.35 10.19
C ARG A 74 -3.20 7.60 8.97
N ASN A 75 -4.49 7.77 9.23
CA ASN A 75 -5.37 8.59 8.41
C ASN A 75 -4.71 9.97 8.28
N PRO A 76 -4.43 10.51 7.09
CA PRO A 76 -4.26 11.94 6.94
C PRO A 76 -5.68 12.53 6.88
N GLY A 77 -6.24 12.80 8.06
CA GLY A 77 -7.52 13.48 8.24
C GLY A 77 -7.36 14.56 9.29
N SER A 78 -6.68 15.64 8.93
CA SER A 78 -6.73 16.98 9.52
C SER A 78 -6.13 17.95 8.49
#